data_AF-A0A947RVA8-F1
#
_entry.id   AF-A0A947RVA8-F1
#
_cell.length_a   1.000
_cell.length_b   1.000
_cell.length_c   1.000
_cell.angle_alpha   90.00
_cell.angle_beta   90.00
_cell.angle_gamma   90.00
#
_symmetry.space_group_name_H-M   'P 1'
#
loop_
_entity.id
_entity.type
_entity.pdbx_description
1 polymer ?
#
loop_
_entity_poly.entity_id
_entity_poly.type
_entity_poly.pdbx_seq_one_letter_code
_entity_poly.pdbx_strand_id
1 'polypeptide(L)'
;MTNHNNKKIRIGIIGRGFAQSTHIPAFRSDGRCEVAAIASGDPEKASETAKKLGIPKVFGSWQDMLNSPEIDAVSIAVPPSVQGEIAIKAFLAGKAVFCEKP
;
A
#
# COMPACT_ATOMS: atom_id res chain seq x y z
N MET A 1 20.40 -16.23 -7.12
CA MET A 1 20.57 -14.83 -6.67
C MET A 1 19.81 -13.95 -7.66
N THR A 2 18.64 -13.44 -7.28
CA THR A 2 17.88 -12.55 -8.17
C THR A 2 18.58 -11.20 -8.25
N ASN A 3 18.93 -10.78 -9.47
CA ASN A 3 19.46 -9.45 -9.76
C ASN A 3 18.47 -8.39 -9.26
N HIS A 4 18.79 -7.70 -8.17
CA HIS A 4 18.12 -6.45 -7.82
C HIS A 4 18.66 -5.35 -8.73
N ASN A 5 18.17 -5.34 -9.97
CA ASN A 5 18.18 -4.15 -10.79
C ASN A 5 17.60 -3.00 -9.95
N ASN A 6 18.17 -1.81 -10.13
CA ASN A 6 17.96 -0.54 -9.42
C ASN A 6 16.50 0.01 -9.46
N LYS A 7 15.49 -0.86 -9.36
CA LYS A 7 14.08 -0.56 -9.45
C LYS A 7 13.50 -0.43 -8.05
N LYS A 8 12.87 0.72 -7.77
CA LYS A 8 12.18 0.96 -6.51
C LYS A 8 11.05 -0.04 -6.31
N ILE A 9 10.83 -0.44 -5.05
CA ILE A 9 9.69 -1.27 -4.64
C ILE A 9 8.44 -0.38 -4.64
N ARG A 10 7.43 -0.74 -5.43
CA ARG A 10 6.17 0.00 -5.52
C ARG A 10 5.23 -0.44 -4.42
N ILE A 11 5.03 0.44 -3.45
CA ILE A 11 4.22 0.23 -2.26
C ILE A 11 2.78 0.68 -2.52
N GLY A 12 1.83 -0.23 -2.29
CA GLY A 12 0.41 0.08 -2.18
C GLY A 12 0.01 0.28 -0.72
N ILE A 13 -0.67 1.39 -0.42
CA ILE A 13 -1.13 1.71 0.94
C ILE A 13 -2.59 1.28 1.07
N ILE A 14 -2.88 0.36 1.99
CA ILE A 14 -4.24 -0.09 2.30
C ILE A 14 -4.62 0.50 3.66
N GLY A 15 -5.56 1.44 3.65
CA GLY A 15 -5.95 2.22 4.83
C GLY A 15 -5.19 3.54 4.91
N ARG A 16 -5.94 4.65 4.99
CA ARG A 16 -5.36 6.01 4.97
C ARG A 16 -5.02 6.58 6.34
N GLY A 17 -5.70 6.16 7.41
CA GLY A 17 -5.75 6.87 8.68
C GLY A 17 -4.35 7.12 9.27
N PHE A 18 -3.80 6.10 9.94
CA PHE A 18 -2.46 6.19 10.51
C PHE A 18 -1.37 6.32 9.43
N ALA A 19 -1.52 5.59 8.31
CA ALA A 19 -0.52 5.55 7.25
C ALA A 19 -0.20 6.93 6.65
N GLN A 20 -1.18 7.86 6.59
CA GLN A 20 -0.98 9.18 6.00
C GLN A 20 0.13 9.98 6.69
N SER A 21 0.28 9.85 8.01
CA SER A 21 1.29 10.59 8.79
C SER A 21 2.51 9.74 9.16
N THR A 22 2.49 8.43 8.95
CA THR A 22 3.58 7.52 9.37
C THR A 22 4.16 6.72 8.22
N HIS A 23 3.42 5.73 7.69
CA HIS A 23 3.93 4.81 6.68
C HIS A 23 4.32 5.52 5.39
N ILE A 24 3.47 6.42 4.90
CA ILE A 24 3.69 7.13 3.64
C ILE A 24 4.97 7.97 3.68
N PRO A 25 5.20 8.85 4.67
CA PRO A 25 6.47 9.56 4.77
C PRO A 25 7.65 8.63 5.01
N ALA A 26 7.50 7.55 5.81
CA ALA A 26 8.57 6.59 6.05
C ALA A 26 9.03 5.89 4.76
N PHE A 27 8.10 5.34 3.96
CA PHE A 27 8.45 4.73 2.67
C PHE A 27 9.03 5.74 1.69
N ARG A 28 8.52 6.98 1.66
CA ARG A 28 9.08 8.03 0.78
C ARG A 28 10.48 8.48 1.17
N SER A 29 10.85 8.36 2.45
CA SER A 29 12.19 8.69 2.92
C SER A 29 13.24 7.64 2.49
N ASP A 30 12.81 6.44 2.11
CA ASP A 30 13.69 5.39 1.61
C ASP A 30 13.81 5.46 0.08
N GLY A 31 15.01 5.75 -0.43
CA GLY A 31 15.30 5.82 -1.86
C GLY A 31 15.01 4.51 -2.63
N ARG A 32 14.82 3.39 -1.93
CA ARG A 32 14.47 2.08 -2.52
C ARG A 32 12.97 1.88 -2.70
N CYS A 33 12.13 2.80 -2.23
CA CYS A 33 10.68 2.67 -2.21
C CYS A 33 9.98 3.77 -3.02
N GLU A 34 8.82 3.45 -3.54
CA GLU A 34 7.89 4.40 -4.17
C GLU A 34 6.48 4.13 -3.64
N VAL A 35 5.82 5.15 -3.08
CA VAL A 35 4.40 5.05 -2.71
C VAL A 35 3.57 5.25 -3.98
N ALA A 36 3.21 4.12 -4.60
CA ALA A 36 2.62 4.07 -5.94
C ALA A 36 1.09 4.17 -5.92
N ALA A 37 0.42 3.69 -4.86
CA ALA A 37 -1.03 3.73 -4.81
C ALA A 37 -1.60 3.74 -3.40
N ILE A 38 -2.87 4.11 -3.30
CA ILE A 38 -3.66 4.03 -2.07
C ILE A 38 -5.05 3.43 -2.31
N ALA A 39 -5.54 2.63 -1.37
CA ALA A 39 -6.90 2.14 -1.27
C ALA A 39 -7.41 2.34 0.16
N SER A 40 -8.71 2.58 0.31
CA SER A 40 -9.35 2.68 1.61
C SER A 40 -10.81 2.27 1.50
N GLY A 41 -11.45 1.89 2.61
CA GLY A 41 -12.89 1.58 2.62
C GLY A 41 -13.79 2.77 2.27
N ASP A 42 -13.21 3.98 2.20
CA ASP A 42 -13.84 5.20 1.74
C ASP A 42 -13.05 5.73 0.52
N PRO A 43 -13.55 5.52 -0.72
CA PRO A 43 -12.85 5.93 -1.95
C PRO A 43 -12.65 7.44 -2.09
N GLU A 44 -13.58 8.24 -1.56
CA GLU A 44 -13.48 9.71 -1.60
C GLU A 44 -12.31 10.17 -0.74
N LYS A 45 -12.22 9.68 0.51
CA LYS A 45 -11.10 10.02 1.38
C LYS A 45 -9.75 9.46 0.92
N ALA A 46 -9.75 8.32 0.21
CA ALA A 46 -8.56 7.82 -0.45
C ALA A 46 -8.09 8.80 -1.54
N SER A 47 -9.03 9.31 -2.34
CA SER A 47 -8.76 10.28 -3.40
C SER A 47 -8.27 11.63 -2.86
N GLU A 48 -8.86 12.13 -1.78
CA GLU A 48 -8.38 13.32 -1.07
C GLU A 48 -6.96 13.15 -0.57
N THR A 49 -6.66 11.99 0.03
CA THR A 49 -5.32 11.67 0.55
C THR A 49 -4.30 11.60 -0.60
N ALA A 50 -4.66 10.93 -1.69
CA ALA A 50 -3.82 10.82 -2.87
C ALA A 50 -3.51 12.19 -3.48
N LYS A 51 -4.52 13.05 -3.64
CA LYS A 51 -4.36 14.42 -4.14
C LYS A 51 -3.47 15.25 -3.21
N LYS A 52 -3.75 15.23 -1.90
CA LYS A 52 -2.99 15.98 -0.88
C LYS A 52 -1.51 15.58 -0.85
N LEU A 53 -1.22 14.29 -1.03
CA LEU A 53 0.13 13.76 -0.91
C LEU A 53 0.82 13.53 -2.25
N GLY A 54 0.16 13.70 -3.39
CA GLY A 54 0.71 13.36 -4.70
C GLY A 54 0.98 11.85 -4.86
N ILE A 55 0.02 11.00 -4.48
CA ILE A 55 0.07 9.55 -4.75
C ILE A 55 -0.59 9.34 -6.12
N PRO A 56 0.09 8.67 -7.08
CA PRO A 56 -0.32 8.72 -8.48
C PRO A 56 -1.58 7.90 -8.78
N LYS A 57 -1.91 6.90 -7.95
CA LYS A 57 -3.04 6.01 -8.20
C LYS A 57 -3.91 5.79 -6.97
N VAL A 58 -5.23 5.77 -7.20
CA VAL A 58 -6.24 5.36 -6.22
C VAL A 58 -6.91 4.11 -6.74
N PHE A 59 -6.99 3.08 -5.92
CA PHE A 59 -7.81 1.90 -6.20
C PHE A 59 -9.14 2.02 -5.46
N GLY A 60 -10.23 1.59 -6.11
CA GLY A 60 -11.56 1.56 -5.49
C GLY A 60 -11.68 0.49 -4.40
N SER A 61 -10.85 -0.55 -4.46
CA SER A 61 -10.78 -1.61 -3.46
C SER A 61 -9.34 -2.07 -3.23
N TRP A 62 -9.05 -2.67 -2.07
CA TRP A 62 -7.73 -3.27 -1.85
C TRP A 62 -7.57 -4.54 -2.70
N GLN A 63 -8.64 -5.23 -3.06
CA GLN A 63 -8.63 -6.39 -3.94
C GLN A 63 -8.08 -6.04 -5.33
N ASP A 64 -8.54 -4.93 -5.90
CA ASP A 64 -8.02 -4.45 -7.20
C ASP A 64 -6.53 -4.08 -7.12
N MET A 65 -6.11 -3.52 -5.98
CA MET A 65 -4.69 -3.24 -5.71
C MET A 65 -3.86 -4.53 -5.69
N LEU A 66 -4.34 -5.59 -5.01
CA LEU A 66 -3.63 -6.87 -4.94
C LEU A 66 -3.50 -7.55 -6.31
N ASN A 67 -4.45 -7.36 -7.21
CA ASN A 67 -4.39 -7.92 -8.56
C ASN A 67 -3.51 -7.09 -9.51
N SER A 68 -3.06 -5.91 -9.10
CA SER A 68 -2.31 -5.02 -9.98
C SER A 68 -0.85 -5.45 -10.13
N PRO A 69 -0.31 -5.56 -11.36
CA PRO A 69 1.12 -5.74 -11.59
C PRO A 69 1.92 -4.46 -11.28
N GLU A 70 1.26 -3.36 -10.93
CA GLU A 70 1.88 -2.08 -10.58
C GLU A 70 2.32 -2.01 -9.11
N ILE A 71 1.97 -3.01 -8.31
CA ILE A 71 2.24 -3.06 -6.87
C ILE A 71 3.10 -4.28 -6.54
N ASP A 72 4.23 -4.04 -5.86
CA ASP A 72 5.17 -5.08 -5.47
C ASP A 72 4.95 -5.51 -4.00
N ALA A 73 4.60 -4.54 -3.14
CA ALA A 73 4.33 -4.75 -1.73
C ALA A 73 3.14 -3.92 -1.25
N VAL A 74 2.50 -4.34 -0.16
CA VAL A 74 1.41 -3.59 0.48
C VAL A 74 1.74 -3.23 1.92
N SER A 75 1.35 -2.02 2.32
CA SER A 75 1.33 -1.56 3.71
C SER A 75 -0.11 -1.54 4.22
N ILE A 76 -0.42 -2.34 5.24
CA ILE A 76 -1.76 -2.55 5.75
C ILE A 76 -1.91 -1.76 7.06
N ALA A 77 -2.71 -0.69 7.02
CA ALA A 77 -2.99 0.23 8.14
C ALA A 77 -4.51 0.46 8.29
N VAL A 78 -5.23 -0.64 8.46
CA VAL A 78 -6.70 -0.71 8.61
C VAL A 78 -7.07 -1.23 10.01
N PRO A 79 -8.37 -1.22 10.41
CA PRO A 79 -8.77 -1.82 11.69
C PRO A 79 -8.34 -3.29 11.84
N PRO A 80 -7.99 -3.77 13.04
CA PRO A 80 -7.46 -5.13 13.25
C PRO A 80 -8.34 -6.26 12.71
N SER A 81 -9.67 -6.09 12.76
CA SER A 81 -10.64 -7.11 12.32
C SER A 81 -10.52 -7.53 10.85
N VAL A 82 -9.90 -6.70 10.00
CA VAL A 82 -9.75 -6.97 8.56
C VAL A 82 -8.30 -7.18 8.12
N GLN A 83 -7.32 -6.91 9.00
CA GLN A 83 -5.90 -6.99 8.64
C GLN A 83 -5.48 -8.39 8.20
N GLY A 84 -5.88 -9.42 8.95
CA GLY A 84 -5.52 -10.81 8.66
C GLY A 84 -6.02 -11.29 7.29
N GLU A 85 -7.26 -10.98 6.94
CA GLU A 85 -7.83 -11.33 5.63
C GLU A 85 -7.03 -10.69 4.49
N ILE A 86 -6.71 -9.40 4.62
CA ILE A 86 -5.97 -8.65 3.60
C ILE A 86 -4.55 -9.19 3.47
N ALA A 87 -3.87 -9.45 4.60
CA ALA A 87 -2.51 -9.98 4.60
C ALA A 87 -2.44 -11.36 3.92
N ILE A 88 -3.35 -12.28 4.26
CA ILE A 88 -3.41 -13.61 3.64
C ILE A 88 -3.63 -13.49 2.14
N LYS A 89 -4.60 -12.67 1.71
CA LYS A 89 -4.88 -12.49 0.28
C LYS A 89 -3.73 -11.79 -0.46
N ALA A 90 -3.02 -10.87 0.19
CA ALA A 90 -1.86 -10.22 -0.38
C ALA A 90 -0.72 -11.21 -0.61
N PHE A 91 -0.44 -12.10 0.35
CA PHE A 91 0.53 -13.18 0.17
C PHE A 91 0.14 -14.14 -0.96
N LEU A 92 -1.13 -14.54 -1.03
CA LEU A 92 -1.64 -15.39 -2.12
C LEU A 92 -1.54 -14.72 -3.49
N ALA A 93 -1.65 -13.39 -3.54
CA ALA A 93 -1.45 -12.59 -4.75
C ALA A 93 0.03 -12.31 -5.06
N GLY A 94 0.96 -12.90 -4.31
CA GLY A 94 2.41 -12.74 -4.51
C GLY A 94 2.96 -11.37 -4.10
N LYS A 95 2.26 -10.64 -3.22
CA LYS A 95 2.72 -9.34 -2.70
C LYS A 95 3.53 -9.53 -1.43
N ALA A 96 4.60 -8.76 -1.27
CA ALA A 96 5.22 -8.60 0.04
C ALA A 96 4.29 -7.80 0.97
N VAL A 97 4.29 -8.12 2.26
CA VAL A 97 3.33 -7.55 3.22
C VAL A 97 4.06 -6.87 4.36
N PHE A 98 3.71 -5.60 4.60
CA PHE A 98 3.96 -4.88 5.84
C PHE A 98 2.61 -4.68 6.52
N CYS A 99 2.40 -5.24 7.70
CA CYS A 99 1.14 -5.16 8.43
C CYS A 99 1.34 -4.42 9.75
N GLU A 100 0.49 -3.42 10.03
CA GLU A 100 0.44 -2.84 11.38
C GLU A 100 0.10 -3.90 12.41
N LYS A 101 0.63 -3.70 13.63
CA LYS A 101 0.20 -4.45 14.81
C LYS A 101 -1.24 -4.09 15.18
N PRO A 102 -1.98 -4.99 15.86
CA PRO A 102 -1.63 -6.35 16.26
C PRO A 102 -1.84 -7.40 15.17
#